data_AF-A0A662YFD8-F1
#
_entry.id   AF-A0A662YFD8-F1
#
_cell.length_a   1.000
_cell.length_b   1.000
_cell.length_c   1.000
_cell.angle_alpha   90.00
_cell.angle_beta   90.00
_cell.angle_gamma   90.00
#
_symmetry.space_group_name_H-M   'P 1'
#
loop_
_entity.id
_entity.type
_entity.pdbx_description
1 polymer ?
#
loop_
_entity_poly.entity_id
_entity_poly.type
_entity_poly.pdbx_seq_one_letter_code
_entity_poly.pdbx_strand_id
1 'polypeptide(L)'
;MVSMTAVLSVVTAFVASVSQVNAHGYMYIPLAEFTDSVTSAWVVQIDPQWTGDWDSCSSSDDDCLTTLYSSLKTSNGYSDIRTLLDSDTDLYGADCGFTDPDVTAKDPPTDGTATFSRGMVHAGPCEIWLDDTLVLTNDDCQTAYGDGTQDTASIFTPVDYSSCSTSGCMLRFYWLAFQGVDSAIVWQVYKDCVPLSGPAEGTTSTSTTTSSTTTDASTTSETTDAPATTEATTDAPATTEATTDAPASTESSETESDSSSTTPSPSEKCTAARKRV
;
A
#
# COMPACT_ATOMS: atom_id res chain seq x y z
N MET A 1 -21.96 4.31 78.32
CA MET A 1 -20.96 4.05 77.26
C MET A 1 -21.67 4.25 75.93
N VAL A 2 -21.21 5.16 75.08
CA VAL A 2 -21.63 5.23 73.67
C VAL A 2 -20.34 5.43 72.88
N SER A 3 -20.03 4.49 71.99
CA SER A 3 -18.80 4.50 71.19
C SER A 3 -18.99 5.41 69.98
N MET A 4 -18.15 6.43 69.84
CA MET A 4 -18.06 7.20 68.60
C MET A 4 -17.04 6.54 67.67
N THR A 5 -17.53 5.73 66.74
CA THR A 5 -16.71 5.11 65.70
C THR A 5 -16.29 6.15 64.68
N ALA A 6 -14.99 6.43 64.58
CA ALA A 6 -14.46 7.32 63.54
C ALA A 6 -14.54 6.61 62.17
N VAL A 7 -15.26 7.20 61.22
CA VAL A 7 -15.31 6.73 59.83
C VAL A 7 -14.14 7.34 59.08
N LEU A 8 -13.15 6.52 58.73
CA LEU A 8 -11.98 6.94 57.97
C LEU A 8 -12.28 6.85 56.47
N SER A 9 -12.50 7.98 55.82
CA SER A 9 -12.75 8.03 54.37
C SER A 9 -11.46 7.79 53.58
N VAL A 10 -11.29 6.59 53.03
CA VAL A 10 -10.20 6.28 52.10
C VAL A 10 -10.55 6.87 50.73
N VAL A 11 -9.79 7.88 50.29
CA VAL A 11 -9.89 8.42 48.94
C VAL A 11 -8.98 7.60 48.03
N THR A 12 -9.56 6.68 47.27
CA THR A 12 -8.83 5.89 46.28
C THR A 12 -8.56 6.75 45.04
N ALA A 13 -7.33 7.23 44.88
CA ALA A 13 -6.91 7.93 43.67
C ALA A 13 -6.83 6.94 42.49
N PHE A 14 -7.85 6.94 41.63
CA PHE A 14 -7.87 6.11 40.43
C PHE A 14 -6.98 6.78 39.37
N VAL A 15 -5.73 6.31 39.25
CA VAL A 15 -4.84 6.73 38.15
C VAL A 15 -5.36 6.07 36.89
N ALA A 16 -6.11 6.83 36.08
CA ALA A 16 -6.47 6.41 34.74
C ALA A 16 -5.20 6.37 33.88
N SER A 17 -4.61 5.19 33.74
CA SER A 17 -3.59 4.92 32.74
C SER A 17 -4.24 5.07 31.36
N VAL A 18 -4.07 6.23 30.75
CA VAL A 18 -4.45 6.46 29.34
C VAL A 18 -3.53 5.59 28.50
N SER A 19 -4.00 4.40 28.14
CA SER A 19 -3.40 3.60 27.09
C SER A 19 -3.46 4.43 25.81
N GLN A 20 -2.31 4.94 25.37
CA GLN A 20 -2.19 5.57 24.05
C GLN A 20 -2.49 4.49 23.02
N VAL A 21 -3.70 4.53 22.46
CA VAL A 21 -4.10 3.63 21.39
C VAL A 21 -3.34 4.07 20.15
N ASN A 22 -2.31 3.31 19.80
CA ASN A 22 -1.44 3.60 18.67
C ASN A 22 -2.16 3.20 17.38
N ALA A 23 -3.09 4.06 16.93
CA ALA A 23 -4.03 3.76 15.85
C ALA A 23 -3.38 3.60 14.46
N HIS A 24 -2.09 3.90 14.32
CA HIS A 24 -1.35 3.96 13.06
C HIS A 24 0.04 3.34 13.26
N GLY A 25 0.95 3.41 12.28
CA GLY A 25 2.24 2.69 12.34
C GLY A 25 3.44 3.49 11.83
N TYR A 26 4.62 2.92 12.04
CA TYR A 26 5.91 3.40 11.57
C TYR A 26 6.85 2.21 11.29
N MET A 27 7.99 2.44 10.64
CA MET A 27 9.01 1.41 10.39
C MET A 27 9.66 0.94 11.70
N TYR A 28 9.37 -0.31 12.07
CA TYR A 28 9.85 -0.94 13.31
C TYR A 28 11.10 -1.80 13.07
N ILE A 29 11.25 -2.39 11.88
CA ILE A 29 12.46 -3.10 11.46
C ILE A 29 12.79 -2.70 10.01
N PRO A 30 13.99 -2.17 9.72
CA PRO A 30 14.88 -1.53 10.69
C PRO A 30 14.16 -0.37 11.40
N LEU A 31 14.53 -0.08 12.65
CA LEU A 31 13.79 0.85 13.50
C LEU A 31 14.03 2.31 13.10
N ALA A 32 12.96 3.01 12.70
CA ALA A 32 12.93 4.46 12.62
C ALA A 32 13.01 5.09 14.01
N GLU A 33 13.83 6.13 14.13
CA GLU A 33 13.86 7.02 15.30
C GLU A 33 13.24 8.37 14.92
N PHE A 34 12.83 9.15 15.92
CA PHE A 34 12.00 10.34 15.75
C PHE A 34 12.70 11.59 16.25
N THR A 35 12.47 12.72 15.57
CA THR A 35 13.04 14.02 15.93
C THR A 35 12.53 14.52 17.29
N ASP A 36 11.30 14.15 17.65
CA ASP A 36 10.63 14.46 18.91
C ASP A 36 10.23 13.15 19.65
N SER A 37 9.00 13.03 20.13
CA SER A 37 8.45 11.79 20.67
C SER A 37 8.08 10.81 19.57
N VAL A 38 8.32 9.51 19.80
CA VAL A 38 7.77 8.42 18.97
C VAL A 38 6.29 8.66 18.70
N THR A 39 5.95 8.69 17.41
CA THR A 39 4.59 8.84 16.90
C THR A 39 4.35 7.77 15.86
N SER A 40 3.09 7.52 15.56
CA SER A 40 2.69 6.62 14.48
C SER A 40 1.72 7.27 13.49
N ALA A 41 1.32 8.50 13.77
CA ALA A 41 0.37 9.23 12.93
C ALA A 41 0.86 9.35 11.49
N TRP A 42 -0.09 9.38 10.55
CA TRP A 42 0.16 9.88 9.20
C TRP A 42 0.87 11.25 9.27
N VAL A 43 1.73 11.53 8.30
CA VAL A 43 2.44 12.82 8.16
C VAL A 43 1.46 13.92 7.79
N VAL A 44 0.59 13.65 6.80
CA VAL A 44 -0.54 14.50 6.41
C VAL A 44 -1.77 13.66 6.07
N GLN A 45 -2.95 14.26 6.25
CA GLN A 45 -4.21 13.75 5.72
C GLN A 45 -4.82 14.85 4.84
N ILE A 46 -5.06 14.55 3.57
CA ILE A 46 -5.48 15.50 2.53
C ILE A 46 -6.54 14.88 1.62
N ASP A 47 -7.29 15.71 0.90
CA ASP A 47 -8.18 15.23 -0.17
C ASP A 47 -7.36 14.55 -1.28
N PRO A 48 -7.94 13.62 -2.08
CA PRO A 48 -7.26 13.02 -3.22
C PRO A 48 -6.83 14.07 -4.25
N GLN A 49 -5.53 14.12 -4.59
CA GLN A 49 -4.99 15.18 -5.46
C GLN A 49 -5.24 14.93 -6.96
N TRP A 50 -5.72 13.74 -7.32
CA TRP A 50 -6.06 13.39 -8.69
C TRP A 50 -7.58 13.30 -8.87
N THR A 51 -8.09 14.01 -9.88
CA THR A 51 -9.51 13.98 -10.27
C THR A 51 -9.93 12.56 -10.65
N GLY A 52 -10.78 11.96 -9.81
CA GLY A 52 -11.37 10.63 -10.01
C GLY A 52 -12.60 10.45 -9.13
N ASP A 53 -13.38 9.41 -9.38
CA ASP A 53 -14.64 9.15 -8.67
C ASP A 53 -14.39 8.36 -7.37
N TRP A 54 -13.53 8.89 -6.50
CA TRP A 54 -13.06 8.21 -5.28
C TRP A 54 -14.19 7.82 -4.34
N ASP A 55 -15.18 8.70 -4.19
CA ASP A 55 -16.34 8.48 -3.31
C ASP A 55 -17.39 7.50 -3.89
N SER A 56 -17.19 7.01 -5.12
CA SER A 56 -17.98 5.88 -5.66
C SER A 56 -17.53 4.53 -5.11
N CYS A 57 -16.29 4.42 -4.63
CA CYS A 57 -15.79 3.25 -3.93
C CYS A 57 -16.15 3.31 -2.44
N SER A 58 -16.54 2.18 -1.86
CA SER A 58 -16.58 2.07 -0.39
C SER A 58 -15.17 2.19 0.17
N SER A 59 -15.01 2.77 1.36
CA SER A 59 -13.72 2.79 2.08
C SER A 59 -13.29 1.40 2.64
N SER A 60 -13.93 0.34 2.15
CA SER A 60 -13.70 -1.07 2.47
C SER A 60 -13.75 -1.93 1.19
N ASP A 61 -13.69 -1.29 0.02
CA ASP A 61 -13.67 -1.92 -1.29
C ASP A 61 -12.28 -1.66 -1.88
N ASP A 62 -11.33 -2.43 -1.37
CA ASP A 62 -9.90 -2.26 -1.64
C ASP A 62 -9.60 -2.46 -3.14
N ASP A 63 -10.29 -3.40 -3.78
CA ASP A 63 -10.24 -3.65 -5.23
C ASP A 63 -10.69 -2.40 -6.03
N CYS A 64 -11.79 -1.75 -5.64
CA CYS A 64 -12.26 -0.53 -6.30
C CYS A 64 -11.26 0.63 -6.15
N LEU A 65 -10.79 0.88 -4.93
CA LEU A 65 -9.88 1.97 -4.61
C LEU A 65 -8.52 1.81 -5.31
N THR A 66 -7.96 0.60 -5.30
CA THR A 66 -6.66 0.30 -5.92
C THR A 66 -6.75 0.31 -7.45
N THR A 67 -7.82 -0.23 -8.03
CA THR A 67 -8.07 -0.14 -9.49
C THR A 67 -8.21 1.30 -9.96
N LEU A 68 -8.95 2.14 -9.22
CA LEU A 68 -9.06 3.58 -9.49
C LEU A 68 -7.69 4.25 -9.39
N TYR A 69 -6.95 3.98 -8.32
CA TYR A 69 -5.61 4.53 -8.11
C TYR A 69 -4.65 4.17 -9.25
N SER A 70 -4.47 2.90 -9.63
CA SER A 70 -3.51 2.51 -10.68
C SER A 70 -3.84 3.12 -12.05
N SER A 71 -5.13 3.32 -12.34
CA SER A 71 -5.61 4.06 -13.52
C SER A 71 -5.25 5.55 -13.47
N LEU A 72 -5.44 6.19 -12.30
CA LEU A 72 -5.09 7.59 -12.08
C LEU A 72 -3.57 7.82 -12.07
N LYS A 73 -2.79 6.93 -11.43
CA LYS A 73 -1.33 6.91 -11.40
C LYS A 73 -0.75 6.96 -12.82
N THR A 74 -1.24 6.06 -13.67
CA THR A 74 -0.85 5.97 -15.08
C THR A 74 -1.24 7.23 -15.87
N SER A 75 -2.48 7.73 -15.72
CA SER A 75 -2.96 8.90 -16.47
C SER A 75 -2.38 10.24 -16.01
N ASN A 76 -1.92 10.33 -14.75
CA ASN A 76 -1.16 11.48 -14.23
C ASN A 76 0.36 11.37 -14.47
N GLY A 77 0.84 10.26 -15.06
CA GLY A 77 2.22 10.10 -15.51
C GLY A 77 3.25 9.70 -14.43
N TYR A 78 2.80 9.09 -13.33
CA TYR A 78 3.67 8.63 -12.25
C TYR A 78 4.02 7.13 -12.40
N SER A 79 5.28 6.77 -12.24
CA SER A 79 5.75 5.38 -12.13
C SER A 79 5.65 4.84 -10.71
N ASP A 80 5.82 5.71 -9.72
CA ASP A 80 6.07 5.42 -8.32
C ASP A 80 5.46 6.51 -7.43
N ILE A 81 5.13 6.18 -6.18
CA ILE A 81 4.58 7.14 -5.22
C ILE A 81 5.64 8.06 -4.64
N ARG A 82 6.91 7.65 -4.56
CA ARG A 82 7.98 8.54 -4.10
C ARG A 82 8.04 9.83 -4.93
N THR A 83 8.02 9.74 -6.26
CA THR A 83 8.04 10.91 -7.16
C THR A 83 6.85 11.85 -6.91
N LEU A 84 5.68 11.33 -6.52
CA LEU A 84 4.52 12.15 -6.12
C LEU A 84 4.76 12.79 -4.75
N LEU A 85 5.10 11.98 -3.74
CA LEU A 85 5.12 12.41 -2.35
C LEU A 85 6.33 13.31 -2.01
N ASP A 86 7.45 13.16 -2.70
CA ASP A 86 8.62 14.06 -2.57
C ASP A 86 8.49 15.33 -3.44
N SER A 87 7.43 15.49 -4.26
CA SER A 87 7.28 16.63 -5.17
C SER A 87 6.93 17.96 -4.50
N ASP A 88 6.24 17.90 -3.35
CA ASP A 88 5.78 19.06 -2.58
C ASP A 88 5.70 18.69 -1.09
N THR A 89 6.65 19.18 -0.30
CA THR A 89 6.74 18.88 1.14
C THR A 89 5.80 19.74 2.01
N ASP A 90 5.24 20.82 1.47
CA ASP A 90 4.19 21.59 2.14
C ASP A 90 2.84 20.86 2.01
N LEU A 91 2.59 20.18 0.89
CA LEU A 91 1.38 19.40 0.61
C LEU A 91 1.42 17.97 1.17
N TYR A 92 2.49 17.22 0.88
CA TYR A 92 2.63 15.79 1.23
C TYR A 92 3.47 15.56 2.51
N GLY A 93 3.88 16.64 3.18
CA GLY A 93 4.72 16.60 4.38
C GLY A 93 6.21 16.36 4.08
N ALA A 94 7.05 16.59 5.10
CA ALA A 94 8.51 16.51 5.00
C ALA A 94 9.01 15.13 4.51
N ASP A 95 10.18 15.11 3.85
CA ASP A 95 10.76 13.92 3.19
C ASP A 95 10.94 12.69 4.09
N CYS A 96 11.10 12.91 5.39
CA CYS A 96 11.25 11.86 6.41
C CYS A 96 10.09 11.86 7.42
N GLY A 97 8.98 12.55 7.12
CA GLY A 97 7.82 12.64 8.02
C GLY A 97 8.18 13.19 9.39
N PHE A 98 8.02 12.36 10.43
CA PHE A 98 8.41 12.68 11.81
C PHE A 98 9.73 12.01 12.26
N THR A 99 10.36 11.25 11.37
CA THR A 99 11.58 10.50 11.65
C THR A 99 12.83 11.37 11.51
N ASP A 100 13.85 11.07 12.31
CA ASP A 100 15.13 11.76 12.31
C ASP A 100 16.13 11.00 11.41
N PRO A 101 16.53 11.56 10.25
CA PRO A 101 17.48 10.92 9.35
C PRO A 101 18.95 10.99 9.84
N ASP A 102 19.26 11.83 10.84
CA ASP A 102 20.62 12.09 11.32
C ASP A 102 21.03 11.19 12.52
N VAL A 103 20.19 10.21 12.88
CA VAL A 103 20.46 9.27 13.98
C VAL A 103 21.55 8.24 13.66
N THR A 104 21.99 7.50 14.69
CA THR A 104 22.93 6.40 14.50
C THR A 104 22.32 5.31 13.61
N ALA A 105 22.99 5.03 12.49
CA ALA A 105 22.54 4.07 11.50
C ALA A 105 22.28 2.66 12.07
N LYS A 106 21.31 1.94 11.49
CA LYS A 106 20.89 0.59 11.86
C LYS A 106 21.53 -0.47 10.96
N ASP A 107 21.81 -1.65 11.50
CA ASP A 107 22.24 -2.76 10.64
C ASP A 107 21.06 -3.26 9.77
N PRO A 108 21.25 -3.44 8.45
CA PRO A 108 20.24 -4.01 7.58
C PRO A 108 19.80 -5.42 8.03
N PRO A 109 18.48 -5.72 8.05
CA PRO A 109 17.97 -7.07 8.29
C PRO A 109 18.59 -8.13 7.37
N THR A 110 19.23 -9.13 7.96
CA THR A 110 19.98 -10.16 7.22
C THR A 110 19.10 -11.24 6.56
N ASP A 111 17.81 -11.25 6.88
CA ASP A 111 16.79 -12.13 6.30
C ASP A 111 16.06 -11.51 5.10
N GLY A 112 16.41 -10.29 4.70
CA GLY A 112 15.78 -9.60 3.57
C GLY A 112 14.34 -9.17 3.87
N THR A 113 14.02 -8.87 5.14
CA THR A 113 12.71 -8.35 5.55
C THR A 113 12.78 -6.86 5.91
N ALA A 114 11.62 -6.20 5.92
CA ALA A 114 11.36 -5.00 6.72
C ALA A 114 9.99 -5.14 7.39
N THR A 115 9.70 -4.37 8.44
CA THR A 115 8.48 -4.52 9.24
C THR A 115 7.89 -3.17 9.62
N PHE A 116 6.64 -2.95 9.25
CA PHE A 116 5.80 -1.86 9.76
C PHE A 116 5.27 -2.26 11.15
N SER A 117 5.19 -1.31 12.09
CA SER A 117 4.96 -1.59 13.53
C SER A 117 3.61 -2.24 13.88
N ARG A 118 2.68 -2.32 12.91
CA ARG A 118 1.33 -2.89 13.00
C ARG A 118 0.85 -3.31 11.62
N GLY A 119 -0.33 -3.92 11.53
CA GLY A 119 -0.88 -4.35 10.24
C GLY A 119 -1.36 -3.16 9.42
N MET A 120 -1.11 -3.16 8.12
CA MET A 120 -1.70 -2.20 7.17
C MET A 120 -3.17 -2.55 6.96
N VAL A 121 -4.08 -1.57 7.13
CA VAL A 121 -5.55 -1.76 7.12
C VAL A 121 -6.30 -0.73 6.28
N HIS A 122 -5.57 -0.04 5.41
CA HIS A 122 -6.14 0.86 4.41
C HIS A 122 -5.54 0.50 3.06
N ALA A 123 -6.39 0.35 2.05
CA ALA A 123 -5.96 0.11 0.68
C ALA A 123 -4.99 1.19 0.21
N GLY A 124 -4.09 0.80 -0.70
CA GLY A 124 -3.23 1.74 -1.41
C GLY A 124 -1.76 1.35 -1.47
N PRO A 125 -0.98 2.10 -2.27
CA PRO A 125 0.37 1.75 -2.65
C PRO A 125 1.38 1.99 -1.53
N CYS A 126 2.40 1.15 -1.45
CA CYS A 126 3.58 1.40 -0.63
C CYS A 126 4.87 1.03 -1.35
N GLU A 127 5.96 1.67 -0.93
CA GLU A 127 7.29 1.52 -1.50
C GLU A 127 8.36 1.53 -0.42
N ILE A 128 9.42 0.73 -0.63
CA ILE A 128 10.68 0.84 0.11
C ILE A 128 11.78 1.17 -0.89
N TRP A 129 12.51 2.24 -0.59
CA TRP A 129 13.68 2.68 -1.34
C TRP A 129 14.92 2.60 -0.46
N LEU A 130 16.06 2.29 -1.07
CA LEU A 130 17.39 2.40 -0.48
C LEU A 130 18.18 3.41 -1.31
N ASP A 131 18.42 4.59 -0.73
CA ASP A 131 18.79 5.81 -1.45
C ASP A 131 17.88 6.03 -2.67
N ASP A 132 18.40 5.90 -3.90
CA ASP A 132 17.65 6.07 -5.15
C ASP A 132 17.26 4.73 -5.83
N THR A 133 17.39 3.60 -5.12
CA THR A 133 17.01 2.27 -5.60
C THR A 133 15.67 1.86 -5.01
N LEU A 134 14.64 1.67 -5.86
CA LEU A 134 13.39 1.03 -5.45
C LEU A 134 13.64 -0.46 -5.23
N VAL A 135 13.40 -0.96 -4.01
CA VAL A 135 13.66 -2.36 -3.63
C VAL A 135 12.40 -3.16 -3.30
N LEU A 136 11.27 -2.48 -3.06
CA LEU A 136 9.95 -3.10 -2.92
C LEU A 136 8.87 -2.09 -3.32
N THR A 137 7.85 -2.54 -4.07
CA THR A 137 6.66 -1.76 -4.42
C THR A 137 5.45 -2.68 -4.52
N ASN A 138 4.28 -2.19 -4.12
CA ASN A 138 2.98 -2.77 -4.46
C ASN A 138 1.94 -1.65 -4.53
N ASP A 139 0.95 -1.77 -5.43
CA ASP A 139 -0.17 -0.81 -5.53
C ASP A 139 -1.28 -1.09 -4.48
N ASP A 140 -1.29 -2.27 -3.86
CA ASP A 140 -2.12 -2.60 -2.67
C ASP A 140 -1.29 -3.30 -1.58
N CYS A 141 -0.77 -2.51 -0.64
CA CYS A 141 0.01 -3.05 0.47
C CYS A 141 -0.82 -3.59 1.63
N GLN A 142 -2.11 -3.26 1.75
CA GLN A 142 -2.98 -3.92 2.73
C GLN A 142 -3.15 -5.39 2.36
N THR A 143 -3.51 -5.70 1.11
CA THR A 143 -3.70 -7.10 0.69
C THR A 143 -2.38 -7.85 0.59
N ALA A 144 -1.28 -7.19 0.21
CA ALA A 144 0.02 -7.84 0.04
C ALA A 144 0.77 -8.13 1.36
N TYR A 145 0.64 -7.25 2.37
CA TYR A 145 1.45 -7.32 3.60
C TYR A 145 0.65 -7.20 4.90
N GLY A 146 -0.66 -6.92 4.85
CA GLY A 146 -1.56 -6.90 6.01
C GLY A 146 -2.36 -8.19 6.16
N ASP A 147 -3.13 -8.29 7.25
CA ASP A 147 -4.12 -9.36 7.49
C ASP A 147 -5.55 -8.81 7.68
N GLY A 148 -5.77 -7.54 7.34
CA GLY A 148 -7.01 -6.80 7.60
C GLY A 148 -7.20 -6.37 9.06
N THR A 149 -6.23 -6.62 9.94
CA THR A 149 -6.28 -6.24 11.36
C THR A 149 -5.14 -5.30 11.74
N GLN A 150 -5.26 -4.67 12.92
CA GLN A 150 -4.18 -3.84 13.46
C GLN A 150 -3.16 -4.66 14.28
N ASP A 151 -3.49 -5.91 14.63
CA ASP A 151 -2.84 -6.66 15.70
C ASP A 151 -1.55 -7.37 15.26
N THR A 152 -1.44 -7.72 13.98
CA THR A 152 -0.26 -8.37 13.37
C THR A 152 0.58 -7.35 12.62
N ALA A 153 1.87 -7.23 12.91
CA ALA A 153 2.78 -6.35 12.17
C ALA A 153 2.89 -6.75 10.68
N SER A 154 2.83 -5.76 9.77
CA SER A 154 3.03 -6.00 8.33
C SER A 154 4.50 -6.23 8.02
N ILE A 155 4.82 -7.37 7.39
CA ILE A 155 6.19 -7.77 7.05
C ILE A 155 6.38 -7.67 5.53
N PHE A 156 7.24 -6.76 5.13
CA PHE A 156 7.67 -6.57 3.75
C PHE A 156 8.80 -7.54 3.42
N THR A 157 8.60 -8.37 2.39
CA THR A 157 9.61 -9.32 1.92
C THR A 157 9.34 -9.70 0.45
N PRO A 158 10.38 -9.88 -0.39
CA PRO A 158 11.79 -9.62 -0.11
C PRO A 158 12.13 -8.11 -0.16
N VAL A 159 13.15 -7.72 0.59
CA VAL A 159 13.85 -6.43 0.48
C VAL A 159 15.32 -6.73 0.17
N ASP A 160 15.86 -6.13 -0.89
CA ASP A 160 17.26 -6.30 -1.29
C ASP A 160 18.14 -5.18 -0.74
N TYR A 161 18.80 -5.43 0.39
CA TYR A 161 19.72 -4.49 1.03
C TYR A 161 21.11 -4.40 0.35
N SER A 162 21.32 -5.07 -0.80
CA SER A 162 22.62 -5.07 -1.48
C SER A 162 22.92 -3.84 -2.35
N SER A 163 21.96 -2.96 -2.55
CA SER A 163 22.17 -1.63 -3.16
C SER A 163 22.85 -0.63 -2.21
N CYS A 164 22.84 -0.88 -0.90
CA CYS A 164 23.47 0.01 0.09
C CYS A 164 24.99 0.02 -0.04
N SER A 165 25.57 1.22 -0.05
CA SER A 165 27.01 1.42 -0.19
C SER A 165 27.78 0.94 1.05
N THR A 166 29.11 0.83 0.97
CA THR A 166 29.95 0.56 2.16
C THR A 166 29.87 1.67 3.22
N SER A 167 29.45 2.88 2.85
CA SER A 167 29.12 3.98 3.77
C SER A 167 27.70 3.92 4.34
N GLY A 168 26.88 2.95 3.92
CA GLY A 168 25.46 2.86 4.24
C GLY A 168 24.56 3.37 3.13
N CYS A 169 23.30 3.61 3.50
CA CYS A 169 22.22 4.12 2.66
C CYS A 169 21.11 4.68 3.56
N MET A 170 20.18 5.44 3.00
CA MET A 170 18.91 5.78 3.65
C MET A 170 17.82 4.82 3.19
N LEU A 171 17.24 4.04 4.10
CA LEU A 171 15.95 3.41 3.83
C LEU A 171 14.86 4.47 3.91
N ARG A 172 14.00 4.53 2.89
CA ARG A 172 12.81 5.37 2.85
C ARG A 172 11.58 4.51 2.62
N PHE A 173 10.66 4.52 3.56
CA PHE A 173 9.36 3.89 3.44
C PHE A 173 8.30 4.93 3.08
N TYR A 174 7.44 4.60 2.12
CA TYR A 174 6.30 5.41 1.71
C TYR A 174 5.04 4.54 1.72
N TRP A 175 3.93 5.05 2.22
CA TRP A 175 2.60 4.47 2.03
C TRP A 175 1.56 5.58 1.84
N LEU A 176 0.76 5.46 0.79
CA LEU A 176 -0.38 6.33 0.52
C LEU A 176 -1.66 5.55 0.82
N ALA A 177 -2.21 5.72 2.00
CA ALA A 177 -3.41 5.03 2.46
C ALA A 177 -4.68 5.77 2.02
N PHE A 178 -5.66 5.02 1.52
CA PHE A 178 -7.00 5.50 1.19
C PHE A 178 -7.95 5.25 2.37
N GLN A 179 -8.30 6.31 3.10
CA GLN A 179 -9.13 6.23 4.30
C GLN A 179 -10.49 6.88 4.07
N GLY A 180 -11.57 6.26 4.56
CA GLY A 180 -12.89 6.89 4.61
C GLY A 180 -13.06 7.83 5.80
N VAL A 181 -13.35 9.11 5.58
CA VAL A 181 -13.66 10.10 6.62
C VAL A 181 -14.92 10.87 6.21
N ASP A 182 -15.93 10.90 7.09
CA ASP A 182 -17.18 11.66 6.88
C ASP A 182 -17.86 11.42 5.51
N SER A 183 -17.81 10.18 5.03
CA SER A 183 -18.32 9.71 3.73
C SER A 183 -17.56 10.19 2.49
N ALA A 184 -16.35 10.72 2.65
CA ALA A 184 -15.40 10.97 1.56
C ALA A 184 -14.15 10.07 1.71
N ILE A 185 -13.46 9.78 0.61
CA ILE A 185 -12.12 9.19 0.64
C ILE A 185 -11.08 10.30 0.78
N VAL A 186 -10.15 10.13 1.72
CA VAL A 186 -8.98 10.98 1.91
C VAL A 186 -7.69 10.17 1.74
N TRP A 187 -6.62 10.86 1.37
CA TRP A 187 -5.28 10.31 1.34
C TRP A 187 -4.58 10.57 2.69
N GLN A 188 -4.06 9.51 3.31
CA GLN A 188 -3.13 9.61 4.43
C GLN A 188 -1.73 9.22 3.96
N VAL A 189 -0.77 10.13 4.14
CA VAL A 189 0.62 9.94 3.72
C VAL A 189 1.45 9.47 4.90
N TYR A 190 2.18 8.37 4.73
CA TYR A 190 3.19 7.88 5.66
C TYR A 190 4.57 7.95 4.99
N LYS A 191 5.54 8.53 5.70
CA LYS A 191 6.94 8.65 5.28
C LYS A 191 7.84 8.40 6.49
N ASP A 192 8.70 7.39 6.40
CA ASP A 192 9.73 7.10 7.41
C ASP A 192 11.10 6.98 6.75
N CYS A 193 12.11 7.55 7.40
CA CYS A 193 13.52 7.41 7.07
C CYS A 193 14.23 6.58 8.12
N VAL A 194 15.11 5.66 7.68
CA VAL A 194 15.98 4.89 8.57
C VAL A 194 17.39 4.87 7.97
N PRO A 195 18.37 5.59 8.55
CA PRO A 195 19.76 5.48 8.11
C PRO A 195 20.25 4.06 8.39
N LEU A 196 20.85 3.40 7.39
CA LEU A 196 21.38 2.04 7.52
C LEU A 196 22.90 2.00 7.38
N SER A 197 23.54 1.08 8.10
CA SER A 197 24.96 0.80 7.99
C SER A 197 25.26 0.06 6.68
N GLY A 198 26.46 0.29 6.13
CA GLY A 198 26.95 -0.47 4.99
C GLY A 198 27.43 -1.87 5.39
N PRO A 199 27.55 -2.81 4.44
CA PRO A 199 28.21 -4.08 4.73
C PRO A 199 29.65 -3.85 5.20
N ALA A 200 30.10 -4.65 6.16
CA ALA A 200 31.48 -4.61 6.66
C ALA A 200 32.48 -4.77 5.51
N GLU A 201 33.57 -3.98 5.52
CA GLU A 201 34.56 -3.95 4.44
C GLU A 201 35.01 -5.37 4.01
N GLY A 202 34.86 -5.67 2.71
CA GLY A 202 35.18 -6.98 2.15
C GLY A 202 34.07 -8.04 2.23
N THR A 203 32.89 -7.71 2.76
CA THR A 203 31.69 -8.54 2.75
C THR A 203 30.69 -8.03 1.72
N THR A 204 30.08 -8.92 0.93
CA THR A 204 28.95 -8.57 0.06
C THR A 204 27.66 -8.69 0.87
N SER A 205 26.79 -7.69 0.82
CA SER A 205 25.43 -7.76 1.37
C SER A 205 24.63 -8.92 0.77
N THR A 206 23.66 -9.45 1.51
CA THR A 206 22.73 -10.47 1.02
C THR A 206 21.83 -9.89 -0.07
N SER A 207 22.11 -10.21 -1.34
CA SER A 207 21.16 -9.97 -2.44
C SER A 207 20.03 -10.99 -2.38
N THR A 208 18.79 -10.53 -2.27
CA THR A 208 17.62 -11.41 -2.20
C THR A 208 17.07 -11.67 -3.61
N THR A 209 17.69 -12.59 -4.36
CA THR A 209 17.33 -12.87 -5.76
C THR A 209 15.94 -13.51 -5.88
N THR A 210 14.91 -12.67 -6.07
CA THR A 210 13.57 -13.12 -6.49
C THR A 210 13.30 -12.68 -7.92
N SER A 211 13.41 -13.62 -8.85
CA SER A 211 12.90 -13.42 -10.22
C SER A 211 11.38 -13.26 -10.16
N SER A 212 10.88 -12.06 -10.43
CA SER A 212 9.46 -11.82 -10.70
C SER A 212 9.04 -12.53 -11.98
N THR A 213 8.50 -13.75 -11.85
CA THR A 213 7.94 -14.49 -12.97
C THR A 213 6.62 -13.86 -13.41
N THR A 214 6.69 -12.87 -14.30
CA THR A 214 5.56 -12.55 -15.17
C THR A 214 5.36 -13.72 -16.11
N THR A 215 4.26 -14.46 -15.91
CA THR A 215 3.86 -15.53 -16.82
C THR A 215 3.42 -14.92 -18.15
N ASP A 216 4.32 -14.89 -19.13
CA ASP A 216 3.90 -14.80 -20.53
C ASP A 216 4.76 -15.71 -21.40
N ALA A 217 4.08 -16.54 -22.19
CA ALA A 217 4.69 -17.63 -22.93
C ALA A 217 4.85 -17.24 -24.40
N SER A 218 6.08 -16.91 -24.82
CA SER A 218 6.41 -16.95 -26.25
C SER A 218 7.87 -17.28 -26.51
N THR A 219 8.07 -18.13 -27.51
CA THR A 219 9.35 -18.63 -28.04
C THR A 219 10.23 -17.55 -28.65
N THR A 220 11.56 -17.64 -28.45
CA THR A 220 12.55 -17.96 -29.50
C THR A 220 13.96 -18.04 -28.89
N SER A 221 14.72 -19.08 -29.23
CA SER A 221 16.15 -19.21 -28.85
C SER A 221 17.06 -18.77 -30.01
N GLU A 222 18.14 -18.07 -29.68
CA GLU A 222 19.21 -17.73 -30.64
C GLU A 222 20.27 -18.85 -30.82
N THR A 223 21.15 -18.63 -31.78
CA THR A 223 21.95 -19.61 -32.54
C THR A 223 23.26 -20.09 -31.88
N THR A 224 23.80 -21.20 -32.42
CA THR A 224 25.20 -21.72 -32.42
C THR A 224 25.51 -22.71 -31.27
N ASP A 225 26.21 -23.85 -31.45
CA ASP A 225 26.99 -24.39 -32.60
C ASP A 225 26.75 -25.91 -32.83
N ALA A 226 27.47 -26.53 -33.77
CA ALA A 226 27.49 -27.96 -34.12
C ALA A 226 28.95 -28.51 -34.11
N PRO A 227 29.30 -29.71 -34.65
CA PRO A 227 28.53 -30.92 -34.97
C PRO A 227 29.17 -32.26 -34.48
N ALA A 228 28.40 -33.37 -34.42
CA ALA A 228 28.91 -34.73 -34.67
C ALA A 228 27.79 -35.78 -34.95
N THR A 229 27.77 -36.31 -36.19
CA THR A 229 27.45 -37.68 -36.69
C THR A 229 26.76 -38.68 -35.71
N THR A 230 25.72 -39.46 -36.07
CA THR A 230 25.64 -40.40 -37.23
C THR A 230 24.22 -40.97 -37.48
N GLU A 231 23.84 -41.08 -38.77
CA GLU A 231 22.87 -41.98 -39.47
C GLU A 231 21.46 -42.39 -38.91
N ALA A 232 20.45 -42.05 -39.75
CA ALA A 232 19.39 -42.93 -40.33
C ALA A 232 18.22 -43.45 -39.44
N THR A 233 16.97 -43.62 -39.91
CA THR A 233 16.35 -43.59 -41.26
C THR A 233 14.82 -43.27 -41.15
N THR A 234 14.19 -42.79 -42.24
CA THR A 234 12.80 -43.10 -42.73
C THR A 234 11.63 -43.22 -41.71
N ASP A 235 10.52 -42.47 -41.80
CA ASP A 235 9.54 -42.51 -42.90
C ASP A 235 8.53 -41.32 -42.92
N ALA A 236 7.78 -41.21 -44.02
CA ALA A 236 6.60 -40.32 -44.22
C ALA A 236 5.36 -41.22 -44.57
N PRO A 237 4.10 -40.75 -44.84
CA PRO A 237 3.68 -39.39 -45.24
C PRO A 237 2.26 -38.90 -44.81
N ALA A 238 1.92 -37.69 -45.32
CA ALA A 238 0.61 -37.24 -45.83
C ALA A 238 -0.64 -37.09 -44.91
N THR A 239 -0.88 -35.84 -44.52
CA THR A 239 -2.02 -34.99 -44.94
C THR A 239 -3.40 -35.60 -45.23
N THR A 240 -4.43 -35.07 -44.57
CA THR A 240 -5.78 -34.89 -45.11
C THR A 240 -6.26 -33.45 -44.90
N GLU A 241 -6.81 -32.84 -45.95
CA GLU A 241 -7.51 -31.54 -45.91
C GLU A 241 -8.97 -31.70 -45.44
N ALA A 242 -9.61 -30.61 -45.00
CA ALA A 242 -10.83 -30.03 -45.62
C ALA A 242 -11.78 -29.31 -44.63
N THR A 243 -11.88 -27.98 -44.81
CA THR A 243 -13.08 -27.11 -44.78
C THR A 243 -14.35 -27.49 -44.01
N THR A 244 -14.92 -26.51 -43.28
CA THR A 244 -16.34 -26.07 -43.28
C THR A 244 -16.37 -24.71 -42.53
N ASP A 245 -16.42 -23.57 -43.22
CA ASP A 245 -17.62 -22.84 -43.69
C ASP A 245 -18.50 -22.19 -42.60
N ALA A 246 -18.70 -20.88 -42.75
CA ALA A 246 -19.65 -20.06 -42.00
C ALA A 246 -21.03 -20.02 -42.70
N PRO A 247 -22.07 -19.49 -42.04
CA PRO A 247 -22.89 -18.48 -42.71
C PRO A 247 -23.28 -17.29 -41.83
N ALA A 248 -23.87 -16.28 -42.47
CA ALA A 248 -24.18 -14.96 -41.89
C ALA A 248 -25.68 -14.68 -41.72
N SER A 249 -25.96 -13.69 -40.86
CA SER A 249 -27.09 -12.74 -40.75
C SER A 249 -28.44 -12.96 -41.46
N THR A 250 -29.54 -12.81 -40.70
CA THR A 250 -30.79 -12.02 -40.90
C THR A 250 -31.82 -12.44 -39.80
N GLU A 251 -32.85 -11.71 -39.36
CA GLU A 251 -33.39 -10.36 -39.65
C GLU A 251 -34.16 -9.75 -38.43
N SER A 252 -34.76 -8.57 -38.63
CA SER A 252 -35.54 -7.68 -37.75
C SER A 252 -36.81 -8.24 -37.06
N SER A 253 -37.21 -7.70 -35.88
CA SER A 253 -38.37 -6.76 -35.78
C SER A 253 -38.88 -6.36 -34.37
N GLU A 254 -39.08 -5.04 -34.22
CA GLU A 254 -40.19 -4.28 -33.59
C GLU A 254 -40.92 -4.77 -32.32
N THR A 255 -40.97 -3.91 -31.27
CA THR A 255 -42.23 -3.38 -30.69
C THR A 255 -42.00 -2.01 -29.99
N GLU A 256 -43.06 -1.18 -29.85
CA GLU A 256 -43.04 0.20 -29.33
C GLU A 256 -43.40 0.37 -27.82
N SER A 257 -43.27 1.63 -27.33
CA SER A 257 -44.12 2.31 -26.31
C SER A 257 -44.00 1.87 -24.82
N ASP A 258 -44.19 2.71 -23.79
CA ASP A 258 -44.65 4.12 -23.70
C ASP A 258 -44.12 4.82 -22.40
N SER A 259 -44.15 6.15 -22.40
CA SER A 259 -44.40 7.11 -21.30
C SER A 259 -43.83 7.01 -19.87
N SER A 260 -43.15 8.13 -19.51
CA SER A 260 -43.43 9.01 -18.36
C SER A 260 -43.07 8.63 -16.90
N SER A 261 -42.02 9.30 -16.41
CA SER A 261 -42.10 10.31 -15.32
C SER A 261 -43.06 10.07 -14.14
N THR A 262 -42.50 9.85 -12.94
CA THR A 262 -42.87 10.68 -11.77
C THR A 262 -41.82 10.68 -10.64
N THR A 263 -41.51 11.87 -10.13
CA THR A 263 -40.67 12.13 -8.94
C THR A 263 -41.49 12.06 -7.64
N PRO A 264 -40.96 11.50 -6.54
CA PRO A 264 -41.42 11.84 -5.19
C PRO A 264 -40.51 12.89 -4.53
N SER A 265 -41.11 13.96 -4.00
CA SER A 265 -40.46 15.01 -3.22
C SER A 265 -40.55 14.68 -1.71
N PRO A 266 -39.60 15.07 -0.84
CA PRO A 266 -39.51 14.55 0.53
C PRO A 266 -40.47 15.20 1.52
N SER A 267 -40.95 14.40 2.48
CA SER A 267 -41.89 14.81 3.52
C SER A 267 -41.22 15.17 4.87
N GLU A 268 -41.45 16.41 5.29
CA GLU A 268 -41.70 16.83 6.69
C GLU A 268 -40.58 16.87 7.75
N LYS A 269 -39.95 18.06 7.82
CA LYS A 269 -39.99 18.99 8.97
C LYS A 269 -39.72 18.43 10.39
N CYS A 270 -38.47 18.50 10.84
CA CYS A 270 -38.15 18.66 12.27
C CYS A 270 -38.37 20.12 12.73
N THR A 271 -39.44 20.41 13.46
CA THR A 271 -39.58 21.68 14.19
C THR A 271 -38.84 21.66 15.52
N ALA A 272 -37.83 22.52 15.66
CA ALA A 272 -37.20 22.83 16.94
C ALA A 272 -37.16 24.35 17.16
N ALA A 273 -37.90 24.86 18.15
CA ALA A 273 -37.52 26.00 19.01
C ALA A 273 -38.71 26.52 19.86
N ARG A 274 -38.62 26.36 21.19
CA ARG A 274 -38.71 27.53 22.09
C ARG A 274 -38.17 27.26 23.49
N LYS A 275 -37.23 28.11 23.90
CA LYS A 275 -36.75 28.31 25.26
C LYS A 275 -37.54 29.47 25.91
N ARG A 276 -37.49 29.57 27.25
CA ARG A 276 -38.17 30.50 28.20
C ARG A 276 -39.35 29.82 28.92
N VAL A 277 -39.52 29.97 30.23
CA VAL A 277 -38.80 30.78 31.25
C VAL A 277 -38.23 29.85 32.31
#